data_AF-A0A386WE96-F1
#
_entry.id   AF-A0A386WE96-F1
#
_cell.length_a   1.000
_cell.length_b   1.000
_cell.length_c   1.000
_cell.angle_alpha   90.00
_cell.angle_beta   90.00
_cell.angle_gamma   90.00
#
_symmetry.space_group_name_H-M   'P 1'
#
loop_
_entity.id
_entity.type
_entity.pdbx_description
1 polymer ?
#
loop_
_entity_poly.entity_id
_entity_poly.type
_entity_poly.pdbx_seq_one_letter_code
_entity_poly.pdbx_strand_id
1 'polypeptide(L)'
;MTAWATYRSSQQWLASGRAAEAVEQAEAALLHDPKLPRPMRAALRVQHAHALAAAGEHQSAMRLLDSAHRWAADRYPGKPEGEHASYCTSGYIEVHRGACLRLAQRPQAAIEVLDQALPAIPRRHRQDFASALLLKAMAHAAARQPDQAAAAAHHALPIARRAGSRWVLHQLGQLGAAVSGHQQLPEVHACLLRPPGDDLMASDVELAAMRQAITLSSLGLGTTSPNPPVGCVILDRHGVTIGEGYHRRKGEAHAEVNALSAAGPAVQGGTAVVTLEPCNHVGVTPACRQELIDAGIARVVISVLDPTSRGDGGAAVLTAHGIDVETNVLPDETLTVLGPWLAATRRRPYLIWTYALDKQNSQLVNEQLAVDLRSRTDLVLNDKTLEEGVPGGHAPEHFTLPDDLSADLRSWLSACYATGSRTIVAVGADHSGALHENLDCVDEIVIAVKKAAPTGVIAAATADLTTAGFELADISPGRTSVRVRLRRPNAALRS
;
A
#
# COMPACT_ATOMS: atom_id res chain seq x y z
N MET A 1 27.17 -15.72 -13.63
CA MET A 1 27.01 -14.92 -14.87
C MET A 1 26.61 -15.78 -16.07
N THR A 2 27.31 -16.90 -16.37
CA THR A 2 27.00 -17.76 -17.54
C THR A 2 25.57 -18.31 -17.58
N ALA A 3 25.05 -18.87 -16.47
CA ALA A 3 23.68 -19.39 -16.41
C ALA A 3 22.59 -18.32 -16.63
N TRP A 4 22.86 -17.07 -16.21
CA TRP A 4 21.94 -15.95 -16.43
C TRP A 4 21.96 -15.49 -17.90
N ALA A 5 23.14 -15.48 -18.52
CA ALA A 5 23.28 -15.16 -19.93
C ALA A 5 22.57 -16.18 -20.83
N THR A 6 22.72 -17.48 -20.57
CA THR A 6 22.02 -18.54 -21.32
C THR A 6 20.51 -18.55 -21.05
N TYR A 7 20.08 -18.28 -19.80
CA TYR A 7 18.66 -18.06 -19.48
C TYR A 7 18.05 -16.90 -20.28
N ARG A 8 18.73 -15.75 -20.34
CA ARG A 8 18.27 -14.59 -21.12
C ARG A 8 18.32 -14.84 -22.63
N SER A 9 19.33 -15.58 -23.10
CA SER A 9 19.44 -16.03 -24.49
C SER A 9 18.26 -16.91 -24.88
N SER A 10 17.87 -17.87 -24.04
CA SER A 10 16.66 -18.70 -24.24
C SER A 10 15.39 -17.85 -24.37
N GLN A 11 15.21 -16.83 -23.52
CA GLN A 11 14.07 -15.90 -23.62
C GLN A 11 14.04 -15.15 -24.95
N GLN A 12 15.20 -14.70 -25.44
CA GLN A 12 15.30 -13.99 -26.71
C GLN A 12 14.96 -14.89 -27.89
N TRP A 13 15.50 -16.12 -27.93
CA TRP A 13 15.18 -17.08 -29.00
C TRP A 13 13.70 -17.42 -29.04
N LEU A 14 13.09 -17.64 -27.87
CA LEU A 14 11.68 -17.91 -27.76
C LEU A 14 10.83 -16.74 -28.28
N ALA A 15 11.20 -15.50 -27.93
CA ALA A 15 10.53 -14.30 -28.43
C ALA A 15 10.67 -14.11 -29.95
N SER A 16 11.73 -14.64 -30.56
CA SER A 16 11.94 -14.66 -32.01
C SER A 16 11.32 -15.88 -32.72
N GLY A 17 10.57 -16.72 -32.01
CA GLY A 17 9.93 -17.92 -32.59
C GLY A 17 10.89 -19.09 -32.87
N ARG A 18 12.12 -19.03 -32.36
CA ARG A 18 13.17 -20.04 -32.54
C ARG A 18 13.18 -21.01 -31.36
N ALA A 19 12.18 -21.90 -31.33
CA ALA A 19 11.92 -22.75 -30.18
C ALA A 19 13.03 -23.79 -29.91
N ALA A 20 13.64 -24.36 -30.95
CA ALA A 20 14.71 -25.36 -30.80
C ALA A 20 15.96 -24.75 -30.14
N GLU A 21 16.36 -23.56 -30.57
CA GLU A 21 17.48 -22.81 -30.01
C GLU A 21 17.15 -22.31 -28.60
N ALA A 22 15.89 -21.98 -28.33
CA ALA A 22 15.44 -21.65 -26.98
C ALA A 22 15.56 -22.84 -26.02
N VAL A 23 15.28 -24.07 -26.49
CA VAL A 23 15.47 -25.31 -25.72
C VAL A 23 16.95 -25.53 -25.43
N GLU A 24 17.81 -25.50 -26.46
CA GLU A 24 19.27 -25.70 -26.31
C GLU A 24 19.87 -24.74 -25.27
N GLN A 25 19.51 -23.45 -25.33
CA GLN A 25 19.99 -22.45 -24.37
C GLN A 25 19.44 -22.67 -22.96
N ALA A 26 18.20 -23.16 -22.83
CA ALA A 26 17.60 -23.46 -21.53
C ALA A 26 18.24 -24.70 -20.89
N GLU A 27 18.55 -25.72 -21.68
CA GLU A 27 19.30 -26.91 -21.24
C GLU A 27 20.72 -26.54 -20.79
N ALA A 28 21.42 -25.70 -21.57
CA ALA A 28 22.73 -25.19 -21.20
C ALA A 28 22.72 -24.42 -19.87
N ALA A 29 21.65 -23.66 -19.59
CA ALA A 29 21.48 -22.98 -18.30
C ALA A 29 21.34 -23.96 -17.12
N LEU A 30 20.68 -25.11 -17.32
CA LEU A 30 20.47 -26.13 -16.29
C LEU A 30 21.75 -26.88 -15.90
N LEU A 31 22.79 -26.89 -16.74
CA LEU A 31 24.09 -27.47 -16.39
C LEU A 31 24.73 -26.80 -15.15
N HIS A 32 24.30 -25.59 -14.81
CA HIS A 32 24.77 -24.83 -13.65
C HIS A 32 23.88 -24.99 -12.40
N ASP A 33 22.80 -25.79 -12.46
CA ASP A 33 21.76 -25.92 -11.43
C ASP A 33 22.26 -26.10 -9.98
N PRO A 34 23.30 -26.92 -9.68
CA PRO A 34 23.74 -27.13 -8.30
C PRO A 34 24.33 -25.90 -7.61
N LYS A 35 24.79 -24.91 -8.38
CA LYS A 35 25.50 -23.71 -7.88
C LYS A 35 24.60 -22.47 -7.79
N LEU A 36 23.31 -22.60 -8.10
CA LEU A 36 22.39 -21.47 -8.20
C LEU A 36 21.47 -21.36 -6.99
N PRO A 37 21.05 -20.12 -6.61
CA PRO A 37 20.01 -19.90 -5.63
C PRO A 37 18.71 -20.63 -6.01
N ARG A 38 17.97 -21.10 -5.01
CA ARG A 38 16.75 -21.92 -5.23
C ARG A 38 15.75 -21.25 -6.18
N PRO A 39 15.39 -19.95 -6.02
CA PRO A 39 14.43 -19.32 -6.92
C PRO A 39 14.89 -19.29 -8.39
N MET A 40 16.20 -19.15 -8.62
CA MET A 40 16.78 -19.24 -9.97
C MET A 40 16.61 -20.64 -10.56
N ARG A 41 16.80 -21.69 -9.75
CA ARG A 41 16.61 -23.09 -10.17
C ARG A 41 15.16 -23.36 -10.58
N ALA A 42 14.18 -22.73 -9.93
CA ALA A 42 12.79 -22.75 -10.37
C ALA A 42 12.61 -22.00 -11.69
N ALA A 43 13.14 -20.77 -11.80
CA ALA A 43 13.00 -19.94 -13.00
C ALA A 43 13.61 -20.59 -14.26
N LEU A 44 14.77 -21.25 -14.15
CA LEU A 44 15.38 -21.99 -15.26
C LEU A 44 14.46 -23.11 -15.78
N ARG A 45 13.81 -23.85 -14.88
CA ARG A 45 12.87 -24.92 -15.21
C ARG A 45 11.61 -24.38 -15.86
N VAL A 46 11.09 -23.26 -15.37
CA VAL A 46 9.95 -22.57 -15.99
C VAL A 46 10.29 -22.13 -17.42
N GLN A 47 11.45 -21.51 -17.63
CA GLN A 47 11.89 -21.09 -18.95
C GLN A 47 12.09 -22.26 -19.91
N HIS A 48 12.72 -23.35 -19.44
CA HIS A 48 12.89 -24.54 -20.26
C HIS A 48 11.54 -25.20 -20.58
N ALA A 49 10.60 -25.23 -19.65
CA ALA A 49 9.25 -25.75 -19.91
C ALA A 49 8.52 -24.93 -20.98
N HIS A 50 8.69 -23.60 -20.99
CA HIS A 50 8.15 -22.72 -22.02
C HIS A 50 8.76 -23.01 -23.40
N ALA A 51 10.07 -23.19 -23.47
CA ALA A 51 10.76 -23.54 -24.71
C ALA A 51 10.30 -24.91 -25.26
N LEU A 52 10.22 -25.92 -24.39
CA LEU A 52 9.73 -27.26 -24.75
C LEU A 52 8.27 -27.22 -25.23
N ALA A 53 7.40 -26.48 -24.54
CA ALA A 53 6.01 -26.34 -24.96
C ALA A 53 5.90 -25.65 -26.33
N ALA A 54 6.72 -24.62 -26.60
CA ALA A 54 6.77 -23.97 -27.90
C ALA A 54 7.33 -24.88 -29.01
N ALA A 55 8.20 -25.82 -28.67
CA ALA A 55 8.72 -26.86 -29.58
C ALA A 55 7.77 -28.06 -29.76
N GLY A 56 6.62 -28.09 -29.06
CA GLY A 56 5.65 -29.18 -29.14
C GLY A 56 5.85 -30.32 -28.12
N GLU A 57 6.84 -30.21 -27.23
CA GLU A 57 7.17 -31.21 -26.20
C GLU A 57 6.39 -31.01 -24.89
N HIS A 58 5.06 -31.00 -24.99
CA HIS A 58 4.17 -30.61 -23.89
C HIS A 58 4.28 -31.49 -22.64
N GLN A 59 4.47 -32.81 -22.78
CA GLN A 59 4.59 -33.71 -21.63
C GLN A 59 5.90 -33.47 -20.85
N SER A 60 6.99 -33.18 -21.56
CA SER A 60 8.27 -32.82 -20.96
C SER A 60 8.16 -31.47 -20.24
N ALA A 61 7.48 -30.49 -20.83
CA ALA A 61 7.21 -29.20 -20.21
C ALA A 61 6.43 -29.34 -18.87
N MET A 62 5.38 -30.16 -18.83
CA MET A 62 4.59 -30.38 -17.60
C MET A 62 5.42 -31.01 -16.49
N ARG A 63 6.18 -32.08 -16.80
CA ARG A 63 7.08 -32.73 -15.83
C ARG A 63 8.10 -31.76 -15.26
N LEU A 64 8.58 -30.83 -16.08
CA LEU A 64 9.56 -29.85 -15.66
C LEU A 64 8.96 -28.80 -14.73
N LEU A 65 7.72 -28.36 -14.96
CA LEU A 65 6.98 -27.47 -14.05
C LEU A 65 6.67 -28.14 -12.71
N ASP A 66 6.29 -29.42 -12.71
CA ASP A 66 6.12 -30.20 -11.48
C ASP A 66 7.43 -30.24 -10.66
N SER A 67 8.55 -30.38 -11.37
CA SER A 67 9.87 -30.35 -10.75
C SER A 67 10.29 -28.96 -10.22
N ALA A 68 9.80 -27.88 -10.85
CA ALA A 68 10.14 -26.51 -10.50
C ALA A 68 9.61 -26.13 -9.13
N HIS A 69 8.44 -26.66 -8.73
CA HIS A 69 7.87 -26.44 -7.40
C HIS A 69 8.81 -26.78 -6.25
N ARG A 70 9.71 -27.76 -6.41
CA ARG A 70 10.72 -28.08 -5.37
C ARG A 70 11.63 -26.90 -5.03
N TRP A 71 11.75 -25.93 -5.93
CA TRP A 71 12.65 -24.79 -5.80
C TRP A 71 11.91 -23.45 -5.69
N ALA A 72 10.58 -23.46 -5.60
CA ALA A 72 9.76 -22.26 -5.54
C ALA A 72 10.11 -21.38 -4.32
N ALA A 73 10.10 -20.07 -4.54
CA ALA A 73 10.55 -19.08 -3.55
C ALA A 73 9.70 -19.06 -2.26
N ASP A 74 8.43 -19.45 -2.34
CA ASP A 74 7.45 -19.43 -1.25
C ASP A 74 7.42 -20.71 -0.40
N ARG A 75 8.22 -21.74 -0.75
CA ARG A 75 8.24 -23.02 -0.02
C ARG A 75 9.25 -23.11 1.12
N TYR A 76 10.02 -22.05 1.37
CA TYR A 76 11.10 -22.08 2.36
C TYR A 76 11.06 -20.84 3.28
N PRO A 77 11.16 -21.01 4.61
CA PRO A 77 11.22 -19.89 5.55
C PRO A 77 12.61 -19.20 5.48
N GLY A 78 12.60 -17.86 5.52
CA GLY A 78 13.78 -17.02 5.29
C GLY A 78 13.64 -16.26 3.97
N LYS A 79 13.46 -14.94 4.05
CA LYS A 79 13.12 -14.09 2.90
C LYS A 79 14.19 -14.14 1.80
N PRO A 80 13.87 -14.52 0.56
CA PRO A 80 14.74 -14.27 -0.60
C PRO A 80 14.64 -12.81 -1.09
N GLU A 81 14.31 -11.85 -0.21
CA GLU A 81 14.21 -10.43 -0.58
C GLU A 81 15.62 -9.92 -0.98
N GLY A 82 15.81 -9.65 -2.28
CA GLY A 82 17.10 -9.26 -2.87
C GLY A 82 17.84 -10.38 -3.62
N GLU A 83 17.38 -11.63 -3.56
CA GLU A 83 17.96 -12.73 -4.35
C GLU A 83 17.41 -12.76 -5.79
N HIS A 84 18.25 -13.16 -6.75
CA HIS A 84 17.86 -13.29 -8.14
C HIS A 84 16.71 -14.30 -8.29
N ALA A 85 15.69 -13.94 -9.09
CA ALA A 85 14.51 -14.75 -9.37
C ALA A 85 13.57 -15.04 -8.17
N SER A 86 13.63 -14.23 -7.11
CA SER A 86 12.70 -14.28 -5.97
C SER A 86 11.22 -14.14 -6.33
N TYR A 87 10.88 -13.71 -7.56
CA TYR A 87 9.53 -13.70 -8.11
C TYR A 87 8.97 -15.09 -8.44
N CYS A 88 9.81 -16.12 -8.57
CA CYS A 88 9.41 -17.46 -9.00
C CYS A 88 8.76 -18.26 -7.83
N THR A 89 7.54 -17.87 -7.47
CA THR A 89 6.70 -18.54 -6.46
C THR A 89 5.96 -19.75 -7.04
N SER A 90 5.29 -20.54 -6.19
CA SER A 90 4.44 -21.64 -6.64
C SER A 90 3.31 -21.13 -7.55
N GLY A 91 2.70 -19.98 -7.22
CA GLY A 91 1.71 -19.33 -8.07
C GLY A 91 2.27 -18.90 -9.44
N TYR A 92 3.49 -18.36 -9.49
CA TYR A 92 4.16 -18.00 -10.75
C TYR A 92 4.36 -19.22 -11.65
N ILE A 93 4.79 -20.36 -11.07
CA ILE A 93 4.98 -21.60 -11.83
C ILE A 93 3.66 -22.07 -12.45
N GLU A 94 2.55 -21.97 -11.72
CA GLU A 94 1.23 -22.38 -12.24
C GLU A 94 0.68 -21.43 -13.31
N VAL A 95 0.95 -20.12 -13.25
CA VAL A 95 0.67 -19.21 -14.38
C VAL A 95 1.38 -19.68 -15.64
N HIS A 96 2.66 -20.06 -15.52
CA HIS A 96 3.44 -20.56 -16.63
C HIS A 96 3.00 -21.95 -17.10
N ARG A 97 2.41 -22.77 -16.23
CA ARG A 97 1.70 -24.01 -16.62
C ARG A 97 0.50 -23.70 -17.50
N GLY A 98 -0.32 -22.72 -17.13
CA GLY A 98 -1.41 -22.23 -17.97
C GLY A 98 -0.95 -21.81 -19.36
N ALA A 99 0.17 -21.07 -19.45
CA ALA A 99 0.77 -20.70 -20.74
C ALA A 99 1.18 -21.92 -21.59
N CYS A 100 1.84 -22.92 -21.00
CA CYS A 100 2.23 -24.14 -21.70
C CYS A 100 1.01 -24.97 -22.16
N LEU A 101 -0.06 -25.04 -21.35
CA LEU A 101 -1.31 -25.71 -21.73
C LEU A 101 -2.00 -25.02 -22.90
N ARG A 102 -1.92 -23.69 -22.97
CA ARG A 102 -2.42 -22.92 -24.12
C ARG A 102 -1.62 -23.24 -25.39
N LEU A 103 -0.30 -23.31 -25.32
CA LEU A 103 0.55 -23.74 -26.45
C LEU A 103 0.20 -25.16 -26.90
N ALA A 104 -0.14 -26.03 -25.94
CA ALA A 104 -0.63 -27.40 -26.19
C ALA A 104 -2.04 -27.49 -26.78
N GLN A 105 -2.68 -26.36 -27.13
CA GLN A 105 -4.07 -26.31 -27.60
C GLN A 105 -5.06 -26.95 -26.60
N ARG A 106 -4.80 -26.81 -25.30
CA ARG A 106 -5.68 -27.27 -24.20
C ARG A 106 -6.25 -26.08 -23.41
N PRO A 107 -7.09 -25.24 -24.04
CA PRO A 107 -7.51 -23.98 -23.44
C PRO A 107 -8.34 -24.15 -22.17
N GLN A 108 -9.21 -25.17 -22.08
CA GLN A 108 -10.02 -25.41 -20.88
C GLN A 108 -9.15 -25.74 -19.64
N ALA A 109 -8.16 -26.62 -19.82
CA ALA A 109 -7.21 -26.94 -18.75
C ALA A 109 -6.34 -25.72 -18.38
N ALA A 110 -6.02 -24.86 -19.36
CA ALA A 110 -5.30 -23.62 -19.08
C ALA A 110 -6.14 -22.66 -18.22
N ILE A 111 -7.44 -22.51 -18.50
CA ILE A 111 -8.37 -21.68 -17.70
C ILE A 111 -8.42 -22.18 -16.25
N GLU A 112 -8.65 -23.48 -16.05
CA GLU A 112 -8.75 -24.08 -14.71
C GLU A 112 -7.49 -23.84 -13.86
N VAL A 113 -6.32 -24.03 -14.46
CA VAL A 113 -5.03 -23.78 -13.79
C VAL A 113 -4.85 -22.30 -13.48
N LEU A 114 -5.18 -21.41 -14.42
CA LEU A 114 -5.04 -19.96 -14.23
C LEU A 114 -6.00 -19.41 -13.16
N ASP A 115 -7.22 -19.94 -13.08
CA ASP A 115 -8.19 -19.59 -12.03
C ASP A 115 -7.70 -19.95 -10.64
N GLN A 116 -7.04 -21.10 -10.50
CA GLN A 116 -6.43 -21.52 -9.24
C GLN A 116 -5.16 -20.73 -8.91
N ALA A 117 -4.38 -20.35 -9.91
CA ALA A 117 -3.09 -19.68 -9.72
C ALA A 117 -3.22 -18.18 -9.43
N LEU A 118 -4.16 -17.47 -10.08
CA LEU A 118 -4.32 -16.02 -10.01
C LEU A 118 -4.42 -15.47 -8.57
N PRO A 119 -5.23 -16.06 -7.65
CA PRO A 119 -5.32 -15.59 -6.27
C PRO A 119 -4.01 -15.67 -5.48
N ALA A 120 -3.10 -16.57 -5.88
CA ALA A 120 -1.82 -16.81 -5.20
C ALA A 120 -0.69 -15.88 -5.68
N ILE A 121 -0.91 -15.07 -6.72
CA ILE A 121 0.09 -14.12 -7.21
C ILE A 121 0.13 -12.91 -6.25
N PRO A 122 1.29 -12.57 -5.65
CA PRO A 122 1.38 -11.40 -4.77
C PRO A 122 1.02 -10.10 -5.51
N ARG A 123 0.10 -9.31 -4.94
CA ARG A 123 -0.41 -8.05 -5.54
C ARG A 123 0.68 -7.02 -5.89
N ARG A 124 1.84 -7.08 -5.23
CA ARG A 124 3.02 -6.25 -5.54
C ARG A 124 3.66 -6.56 -6.90
N HIS A 125 3.46 -7.77 -7.46
CA HIS A 125 4.02 -8.15 -8.75
C HIS A 125 3.03 -7.83 -9.88
N ARG A 126 2.76 -6.53 -10.06
CA ARG A 126 1.73 -6.02 -10.98
C ARG A 126 1.91 -6.50 -12.44
N GLN A 127 3.16 -6.62 -12.90
CA GLN A 127 3.50 -7.14 -14.24
C GLN A 127 3.13 -8.61 -14.43
N ASP A 128 3.41 -9.46 -13.43
CA ASP A 128 3.12 -10.89 -13.48
C ASP A 128 1.60 -11.12 -13.46
N PHE A 129 0.88 -10.34 -12.65
CA PHE A 129 -0.57 -10.41 -12.55
C PHE A 129 -1.27 -9.99 -13.85
N ALA A 130 -0.83 -8.89 -14.49
CA ALA A 130 -1.34 -8.48 -15.80
C ALA A 130 -1.09 -9.54 -16.89
N SER A 131 0.10 -10.17 -16.86
CA SER A 131 0.46 -11.22 -17.81
C SER A 131 -0.38 -12.49 -17.60
N ALA A 132 -0.67 -12.86 -16.35
CA ALA A 132 -1.54 -13.98 -16.02
C ALA A 132 -3.00 -13.76 -16.49
N LEU A 133 -3.54 -12.55 -16.29
CA LEU A 133 -4.87 -12.20 -16.77
C LEU A 133 -4.95 -12.19 -18.30
N LEU A 134 -3.92 -11.67 -18.99
CA LEU A 134 -3.82 -11.78 -20.45
C LEU A 134 -3.82 -13.26 -20.90
N LEU A 135 -3.02 -14.12 -20.27
CA LEU A 135 -2.99 -15.54 -20.60
C LEU A 135 -4.36 -16.20 -20.42
N LYS A 136 -5.10 -15.83 -19.38
CA LYS A 136 -6.48 -16.28 -19.14
C LYS A 136 -7.41 -15.79 -20.24
N ALA A 137 -7.31 -14.52 -20.62
CA ALA A 137 -8.11 -13.93 -21.70
C ALA A 137 -7.86 -14.63 -23.05
N MET A 138 -6.59 -14.90 -23.38
CA MET A 138 -6.21 -15.66 -24.58
C MET A 138 -6.71 -17.11 -24.52
N ALA A 139 -6.70 -17.74 -23.35
CA ALA A 139 -7.21 -19.10 -23.18
C ALA A 139 -8.74 -19.17 -23.37
N HIS A 140 -9.50 -18.21 -22.83
CA HIS A 140 -10.95 -18.09 -23.11
C HIS A 140 -11.23 -17.84 -24.60
N ALA A 141 -10.45 -16.98 -25.27
CA ALA A 141 -10.61 -16.77 -26.70
C ALA A 141 -10.34 -18.04 -27.50
N ALA A 142 -9.30 -18.80 -27.16
CA ALA A 142 -9.01 -20.10 -27.76
C ALA A 142 -10.11 -21.16 -27.47
N ALA A 143 -10.78 -21.06 -26.31
CA ALA A 143 -11.95 -21.87 -25.96
C ALA A 143 -13.25 -21.40 -26.63
N ARG A 144 -13.21 -20.38 -27.50
CA ARG A 144 -14.39 -19.75 -28.12
C ARG A 144 -15.38 -19.18 -27.10
N GLN A 145 -14.86 -18.60 -26.02
CA GLN A 145 -15.63 -17.91 -24.97
C GLN A 145 -15.33 -16.40 -25.04
N PRO A 146 -15.88 -15.68 -26.05
CA PRO A 146 -15.54 -14.28 -26.30
C PRO A 146 -15.89 -13.34 -25.15
N ASP A 147 -16.97 -13.59 -24.40
CA ASP A 147 -17.37 -12.80 -23.23
C ASP A 147 -16.36 -12.90 -22.10
N GLN A 148 -15.97 -14.13 -21.77
CA GLN A 148 -14.99 -14.38 -20.70
C GLN A 148 -13.59 -13.90 -21.11
N ALA A 149 -13.27 -13.98 -22.41
CA ALA A 149 -12.04 -13.40 -22.95
C ALA A 149 -12.03 -11.88 -22.80
N ALA A 150 -13.13 -11.20 -23.15
CA ALA A 150 -13.27 -9.76 -23.00
C ALA A 150 -13.22 -9.32 -21.53
N ALA A 151 -13.92 -10.03 -20.63
CA ALA A 151 -13.89 -9.75 -19.20
C ALA A 151 -12.47 -9.89 -18.61
N ALA A 152 -11.75 -10.98 -18.94
CA ALA A 152 -10.37 -11.17 -18.48
C ALA A 152 -9.41 -10.11 -19.08
N ALA A 153 -9.61 -9.72 -20.35
CA ALA A 153 -8.84 -8.69 -21.02
C ALA A 153 -9.06 -7.30 -20.39
N HIS A 154 -10.32 -7.00 -20.04
CA HIS A 154 -10.74 -5.79 -19.34
C HIS A 154 -10.01 -5.66 -18.00
N HIS A 155 -9.94 -6.74 -17.22
CA HIS A 155 -9.16 -6.76 -15.97
C HIS A 155 -7.64 -6.63 -16.18
N ALA A 156 -7.10 -7.19 -17.27
CA ALA A 156 -5.65 -7.14 -17.55
C ALA A 156 -5.16 -5.74 -17.95
N LEU A 157 -5.97 -5.01 -18.71
CA LEU A 157 -5.62 -3.76 -19.38
C LEU A 157 -5.12 -2.63 -18.45
N PRO A 158 -5.83 -2.26 -17.36
CA PRO A 158 -5.37 -1.19 -16.48
C PRO A 158 -4.07 -1.55 -15.75
N ILE A 159 -3.91 -2.84 -15.39
CA ILE A 159 -2.72 -3.34 -14.70
C ILE A 159 -1.53 -3.32 -15.65
N ALA A 160 -1.71 -3.69 -16.92
CA ALA A 160 -0.70 -3.61 -17.97
C ALA A 160 -0.23 -2.18 -18.24
N ARG A 161 -1.14 -1.20 -18.23
CA ARG A 161 -0.80 0.24 -18.40
C ARG A 161 0.05 0.75 -17.26
N ARG A 162 -0.37 0.55 -16.00
CA ARG A 162 0.41 0.95 -14.81
C ARG A 162 1.76 0.26 -14.72
N ALA A 163 1.84 -0.98 -15.19
CA ALA A 163 3.07 -1.74 -15.28
C ALA A 163 4.03 -1.27 -16.40
N GLY A 164 3.59 -0.38 -17.30
CA GLY A 164 4.35 0.03 -18.49
C GLY A 164 4.59 -1.10 -19.48
N SER A 165 3.78 -2.17 -19.46
CA SER A 165 4.04 -3.38 -20.23
C SER A 165 3.55 -3.27 -21.67
N ARG A 166 4.41 -2.74 -22.55
CA ARG A 166 4.14 -2.61 -24.00
C ARG A 166 3.71 -3.92 -24.66
N TRP A 167 4.31 -5.04 -24.23
CA TRP A 167 3.99 -6.36 -24.77
C TRP A 167 2.57 -6.80 -24.41
N VAL A 168 2.16 -6.69 -23.13
CA VAL A 168 0.80 -7.06 -22.70
C VAL A 168 -0.23 -6.17 -23.41
N LEU A 169 0.03 -4.87 -23.50
CA LEU A 169 -0.85 -3.92 -24.21
C LEU A 169 -1.01 -4.28 -25.69
N HIS A 170 0.08 -4.64 -26.37
CA HIS A 170 0.02 -5.08 -27.77
C HIS A 170 -0.82 -6.35 -27.94
N GLN A 171 -0.65 -7.33 -27.06
CA GLN A 171 -1.43 -8.58 -27.09
C GLN A 171 -2.91 -8.36 -26.79
N LEU A 172 -3.25 -7.49 -25.82
CA LEU A 172 -4.63 -7.11 -25.55
C LEU A 172 -5.28 -6.41 -26.75
N GLY A 173 -4.54 -5.59 -27.49
CA GLY A 173 -5.03 -4.98 -28.73
C GLY A 173 -5.34 -6.02 -29.83
N GLN A 174 -4.48 -7.02 -30.00
CA GLN A 174 -4.73 -8.14 -30.93
C GLN A 174 -5.95 -8.97 -30.51
N LEU A 175 -6.09 -9.22 -29.20
CA LEU A 175 -7.23 -9.94 -28.64
C LEU A 175 -8.55 -9.17 -28.85
N GLY A 176 -8.54 -7.85 -28.63
CA GLY A 176 -9.68 -6.97 -28.90
C GLY A 176 -10.13 -7.06 -30.36
N ALA A 177 -9.19 -7.03 -31.31
CA ALA A 177 -9.50 -7.23 -32.72
C ALA A 177 -10.10 -8.62 -32.99
N ALA A 178 -9.61 -9.67 -32.34
CA ALA A 178 -10.12 -11.04 -32.49
C ALA A 178 -11.54 -11.24 -31.94
N VAL A 179 -11.91 -10.56 -30.85
CA VAL A 179 -13.27 -10.64 -30.27
C VAL A 179 -14.24 -9.63 -30.88
N SER A 180 -13.76 -8.68 -31.69
CA SER A 180 -14.55 -7.60 -32.28
C SER A 180 -15.76 -8.03 -33.10
N GLY A 181 -15.81 -9.26 -33.63
CA GLY A 181 -17.01 -9.79 -34.28
C GLY A 181 -18.21 -10.01 -33.35
N HIS A 182 -18.02 -9.90 -32.02
CA HIS A 182 -19.02 -10.20 -31.00
C HIS A 182 -19.47 -8.94 -30.23
N GLN A 183 -19.40 -7.75 -30.83
CA GLN A 183 -19.74 -6.47 -30.17
C GLN A 183 -21.17 -6.39 -29.61
N GLN A 184 -22.04 -7.32 -30.00
CA GLN A 184 -23.40 -7.45 -29.48
C GLN A 184 -23.44 -7.96 -28.04
N LEU A 185 -22.38 -8.63 -27.58
CA LEU A 185 -22.29 -9.15 -26.23
C LEU A 185 -21.85 -8.03 -25.26
N PRO A 186 -22.50 -7.86 -24.09
CA PRO A 186 -22.24 -6.72 -23.20
C PRO A 186 -20.79 -6.55 -22.77
N GLU A 187 -20.10 -7.66 -22.45
CA GLU A 187 -18.70 -7.65 -22.02
C GLU A 187 -17.74 -7.28 -23.16
N VAL A 188 -18.01 -7.78 -24.37
CA VAL A 188 -17.23 -7.46 -25.57
C VAL A 188 -17.47 -6.01 -25.98
N HIS A 189 -18.72 -5.55 -25.91
CA HIS A 189 -19.11 -4.17 -26.14
C HIS A 189 -18.40 -3.20 -25.18
N ALA A 190 -18.43 -3.52 -23.87
CA ALA A 190 -17.76 -2.76 -22.83
C ALA A 190 -16.24 -2.73 -23.01
N CYS A 191 -15.63 -3.84 -23.44
CA CYS A 191 -14.20 -3.92 -23.74
C CYS A 191 -13.78 -3.12 -25.00
N LEU A 192 -14.67 -2.95 -25.99
CA LEU A 192 -14.37 -2.32 -27.27
C LEU A 192 -14.72 -0.83 -27.34
N LEU A 193 -15.79 -0.39 -26.69
CA LEU A 193 -16.23 1.01 -26.69
C LEU A 193 -15.47 1.88 -25.69
N ARG A 194 -14.80 1.27 -24.71
CA ARG A 194 -14.07 2.06 -23.72
C ARG A 194 -12.81 2.67 -24.34
N PRO A 195 -12.69 4.00 -24.38
CA PRO A 195 -11.42 4.62 -24.75
C PRO A 195 -10.32 4.14 -23.80
N PRO A 196 -9.05 4.14 -24.22
CA PRO A 196 -7.92 3.86 -23.36
C PRO A 196 -7.77 4.84 -22.17
N GLY A 197 -8.65 4.77 -21.16
CA GLY A 197 -8.64 5.74 -20.04
C GLY A 197 -9.47 5.35 -18.81
N ASP A 198 -10.62 4.71 -18.98
CA ASP A 198 -11.54 4.37 -17.87
C ASP A 198 -11.56 2.82 -17.74
N ASP A 199 -11.38 2.12 -16.61
CA ASP A 199 -11.67 2.40 -15.21
C ASP A 199 -10.74 1.66 -14.25
N LEU A 200 -10.88 2.09 -12.98
CA LEU A 200 -10.32 1.60 -11.74
C LEU A 200 -8.85 1.90 -11.60
N MET A 201 -8.34 3.07 -11.97
CA MET A 201 -7.00 3.48 -11.57
C MET A 201 -6.89 5.03 -11.55
N ALA A 202 -6.45 5.62 -10.43
CA ALA A 202 -6.48 7.06 -10.21
C ALA A 202 -5.61 7.78 -11.23
N SER A 203 -6.16 8.82 -11.86
CA SER A 203 -5.46 9.65 -12.85
C SER A 203 -4.33 10.47 -12.21
N ASP A 204 -3.41 11.01 -12.99
CA ASP A 204 -2.35 11.89 -12.46
C ASP A 204 -2.92 13.11 -11.71
N VAL A 205 -4.07 13.62 -12.18
CA VAL A 205 -4.81 14.70 -11.52
C VAL A 205 -5.36 14.23 -10.17
N GLU A 206 -5.95 13.04 -10.11
CA GLU A 206 -6.46 12.46 -8.86
C GLU A 206 -5.32 12.10 -7.89
N LEU A 207 -4.15 11.69 -8.38
CA LEU A 207 -2.96 11.45 -7.56
C LEU A 207 -2.42 12.77 -6.98
N ALA A 208 -2.39 13.84 -7.78
CA ALA A 208 -2.01 15.17 -7.30
C ALA A 208 -3.00 15.68 -6.24
N ALA A 209 -4.30 15.55 -6.50
CA ALA A 209 -5.36 15.88 -5.56
C ALA A 209 -5.28 15.03 -4.28
N MET A 210 -4.89 13.75 -4.38
CA MET A 210 -4.69 12.90 -3.20
C MET A 210 -3.54 13.40 -2.33
N ARG A 211 -2.40 13.80 -2.92
CA ARG A 211 -1.30 14.40 -2.16
C ARG A 211 -1.69 15.71 -1.50
N GLN A 212 -2.53 16.50 -2.17
CA GLN A 212 -3.12 17.70 -1.58
C GLN A 212 -4.05 17.35 -0.42
N ALA A 213 -4.93 16.35 -0.57
CA ALA A 213 -5.79 15.85 0.51
C ALA A 213 -4.96 15.34 1.71
N ILE A 214 -3.85 14.64 1.47
CA ILE A 214 -2.90 14.22 2.53
C ILE A 214 -2.31 15.44 3.24
N THR A 215 -1.89 16.46 2.50
CA THR A 215 -1.36 17.71 3.08
C THR A 215 -2.42 18.40 3.93
N LEU A 216 -3.66 18.51 3.44
CA LEU A 216 -4.79 19.07 4.17
C LEU A 216 -5.10 18.27 5.44
N SER A 217 -5.07 16.93 5.38
CA SER A 217 -5.31 16.07 6.55
C SER A 217 -4.32 16.34 7.69
N SER A 218 -3.07 16.70 7.37
CA SER A 218 -2.05 17.00 8.37
C SER A 218 -2.34 18.24 9.21
N LEU A 219 -3.21 19.14 8.72
CA LEU A 219 -3.64 20.34 9.45
C LEU A 219 -4.57 20.03 10.63
N GLY A 220 -5.18 18.84 10.66
CA GLY A 220 -6.03 18.37 11.77
C GLY A 220 -5.28 17.59 12.85
N LEU A 221 -3.96 17.41 12.73
CA LEU A 221 -3.17 16.73 13.76
C LEU A 221 -3.18 17.55 15.07
N GLY A 222 -3.36 16.85 16.19
CA GLY A 222 -3.39 17.48 17.53
C GLY A 222 -4.69 18.22 17.88
N THR A 223 -5.72 18.17 17.03
CA THR A 223 -7.02 18.83 17.30
C THR A 223 -8.24 17.95 16.98
N THR A 224 -8.08 16.89 16.17
CA THR A 224 -9.19 16.05 15.71
C THR A 224 -9.51 14.88 16.65
N SER A 225 -8.58 14.47 17.50
CA SER A 225 -8.74 13.30 18.36
C SER A 225 -10.00 13.40 19.25
N PRO A 226 -10.74 12.29 19.45
CA PRO A 226 -10.48 10.92 18.99
C PRO A 226 -10.77 10.62 17.50
N ASN A 227 -11.29 11.59 16.73
CA ASN A 227 -11.56 11.41 15.30
C ASN A 227 -10.26 11.38 14.48
N PRO A 228 -10.26 10.74 13.30
CA PRO A 228 -9.09 10.73 12.42
C PRO A 228 -8.82 12.11 11.81
N PRO A 229 -7.54 12.45 11.58
CA PRO A 229 -7.18 13.55 10.68
C PRO A 229 -7.48 13.13 9.24
N VAL A 230 -8.49 13.75 8.63
CA VAL A 230 -8.93 13.44 7.25
C VAL A 230 -8.87 14.70 6.40
N GLY A 231 -8.45 14.56 5.15
CA GLY A 231 -8.49 15.59 4.12
C GLY A 231 -9.29 15.13 2.91
N CYS A 232 -9.91 16.08 2.22
CA CYS A 232 -10.71 15.85 1.03
C CYS A 232 -10.53 16.99 0.02
N VAL A 233 -10.48 16.63 -1.27
CA VAL A 233 -10.45 17.55 -2.41
C VAL A 233 -11.58 17.16 -3.36
N ILE A 234 -12.34 18.14 -3.84
CA ILE A 234 -13.38 17.96 -4.86
C ILE A 234 -12.84 18.48 -6.19
N LEU A 235 -12.86 17.61 -7.19
CA LEU A 235 -12.58 17.92 -8.59
C LEU A 235 -13.88 18.02 -9.36
N ASP A 236 -14.00 18.99 -10.26
CA ASP A 236 -15.09 19.02 -11.23
C ASP A 236 -14.91 17.91 -12.30
N ARG A 237 -15.90 17.77 -13.19
CA ARG A 237 -15.87 16.80 -14.31
C ARG A 237 -14.70 16.99 -15.29
N HIS A 238 -14.00 18.11 -15.22
CA HIS A 238 -12.84 18.44 -16.06
C HIS A 238 -11.52 18.23 -15.31
N GLY A 239 -11.55 17.76 -14.06
CA GLY A 239 -10.38 17.52 -13.24
C GLY A 239 -9.84 18.79 -12.56
N VAL A 240 -10.62 19.87 -12.49
CA VAL A 240 -10.22 21.11 -11.82
C VAL A 240 -10.61 21.05 -10.35
N THR A 241 -9.69 21.35 -9.45
CA THR A 241 -10.01 21.51 -8.01
C THR A 241 -10.97 22.66 -7.81
N ILE A 242 -12.15 22.35 -7.28
CA ILE A 242 -13.21 23.34 -6.99
C ILE A 242 -13.50 23.46 -5.49
N GLY A 243 -13.09 22.49 -4.68
CA GLY A 243 -13.27 22.54 -3.22
C GLY A 243 -12.23 21.76 -2.46
N GLU A 244 -11.91 22.22 -1.26
CA GLU A 244 -10.90 21.64 -0.38
C GLU A 244 -11.38 21.67 1.06
N GLY A 245 -11.10 20.60 1.81
CA GLY A 245 -11.54 20.48 3.19
C GLY A 245 -10.68 19.51 3.99
N TYR A 246 -10.64 19.75 5.30
CA TYR A 246 -10.09 18.81 6.28
C TYR A 246 -10.95 18.82 7.52
N HIS A 247 -10.90 17.74 8.31
CA HIS A 247 -11.56 17.71 9.60
C HIS A 247 -10.75 18.52 10.61
N ARG A 248 -11.35 19.55 11.20
CA ARG A 248 -10.65 20.50 12.08
C ARG A 248 -10.64 20.05 13.54
N ARG A 249 -11.80 19.61 14.03
CA ARG A 249 -12.03 19.27 15.43
C ARG A 249 -13.24 18.36 15.57
N LYS A 250 -13.23 17.46 16.54
CA LYS A 250 -14.40 16.64 16.85
C LYS A 250 -15.61 17.52 17.20
N GLY A 251 -16.76 17.17 16.61
CA GLY A 251 -18.01 17.92 16.74
C GLY A 251 -18.25 18.91 15.60
N GLU A 252 -17.23 19.21 14.80
CA GLU A 252 -17.34 20.01 13.58
C GLU A 252 -17.51 19.13 12.33
N ALA A 253 -17.78 19.77 11.20
CA ALA A 253 -17.93 19.11 9.91
C ALA A 253 -16.68 18.28 9.52
N HIS A 254 -16.92 17.13 8.89
CA HIS A 254 -15.87 16.27 8.34
C HIS A 254 -15.25 16.88 7.08
N ALA A 255 -14.13 16.29 6.64
CA ALA A 255 -13.36 16.80 5.52
C ALA A 255 -14.18 16.91 4.22
N GLU A 256 -15.01 15.89 3.95
CA GLU A 256 -15.87 15.81 2.78
C GLU A 256 -16.90 16.93 2.78
N VAL A 257 -17.58 17.16 3.90
CA VAL A 257 -18.56 18.25 4.06
C VAL A 257 -17.90 19.61 3.88
N ASN A 258 -16.72 19.83 4.47
CA ASN A 258 -15.96 21.07 4.29
C ASN A 258 -15.57 21.29 2.82
N ALA A 259 -15.14 20.24 2.12
CA ALA A 259 -14.74 20.31 0.72
C ALA A 259 -15.94 20.55 -0.22
N LEU A 260 -17.07 19.88 0.04
CA LEU A 260 -18.34 20.10 -0.68
C LEU A 260 -18.85 21.53 -0.49
N SER A 261 -18.83 22.04 0.75
CA SER A 261 -19.23 23.41 1.05
C SER A 261 -18.35 24.44 0.34
N ALA A 262 -17.05 24.17 0.18
CA ALA A 262 -16.14 25.01 -0.58
C ALA A 262 -16.39 24.93 -2.09
N ALA A 263 -16.74 23.75 -2.61
CA ALA A 263 -17.02 23.51 -4.03
C ALA A 263 -18.31 24.19 -4.54
N GLY A 264 -19.32 24.29 -3.67
CA GLY A 264 -20.61 24.86 -4.05
C GLY A 264 -21.32 24.06 -5.17
N PRO A 265 -22.12 24.70 -6.04
CA PRO A 265 -22.98 24.00 -7.01
C PRO A 265 -22.23 23.27 -8.14
N ALA A 266 -20.93 23.53 -8.33
CA ALA A 266 -20.14 22.97 -9.41
C ALA A 266 -19.76 21.48 -9.21
N VAL A 267 -20.15 20.89 -8.08
CA VAL A 267 -19.80 19.52 -7.67
C VAL A 267 -20.46 18.41 -8.49
N GLN A 268 -21.61 18.69 -9.13
CA GLN A 268 -22.39 17.64 -9.78
C GLN A 268 -21.62 16.95 -10.92
N GLY A 269 -21.52 15.63 -10.83
CA GLY A 269 -20.75 14.79 -11.75
C GLY A 269 -19.23 14.83 -11.53
N GLY A 270 -18.76 15.47 -10.46
CA GLY A 270 -17.35 15.57 -10.09
C GLY A 270 -16.79 14.34 -9.35
N THR A 271 -15.54 14.47 -8.93
CA THR A 271 -14.78 13.44 -8.20
C THR A 271 -14.43 13.93 -6.79
N ALA A 272 -14.73 13.14 -5.76
CA ALA A 272 -14.21 13.38 -4.41
C ALA A 272 -12.96 12.54 -4.15
N VAL A 273 -11.86 13.18 -3.77
CA VAL A 273 -10.58 12.53 -3.44
C VAL A 273 -10.36 12.67 -1.94
N VAL A 274 -10.30 11.55 -1.21
CA VAL A 274 -10.36 11.53 0.27
C VAL A 274 -9.33 10.58 0.88
N THR A 275 -8.70 11.01 1.98
CA THR A 275 -7.60 10.26 2.62
C THR A 275 -8.07 9.03 3.41
N LEU A 276 -9.31 9.01 3.89
CA LEU A 276 -9.92 7.90 4.61
C LEU A 276 -11.30 7.62 4.04
N GLU A 277 -11.75 6.37 4.09
CA GLU A 277 -13.09 5.99 3.66
C GLU A 277 -14.18 6.87 4.31
N PRO A 278 -15.12 7.43 3.51
CA PRO A 278 -16.20 8.25 4.03
C PRO A 278 -17.05 7.50 5.05
N CYS A 279 -17.41 8.18 6.15
CA CYS A 279 -18.13 7.51 7.24
C CYS A 279 -19.51 6.98 6.80
N ASN A 280 -19.88 5.80 7.31
CA ASN A 280 -21.13 5.11 6.96
C ASN A 280 -22.24 5.22 8.02
N HIS A 281 -21.96 5.82 9.17
CA HIS A 281 -22.92 5.92 10.27
C HIS A 281 -23.52 7.32 10.35
N VAL A 282 -24.82 7.37 10.67
CA VAL A 282 -25.51 8.64 10.96
C VAL A 282 -25.24 8.99 12.43
N GLY A 283 -24.61 10.13 12.65
CA GLY A 283 -24.35 10.70 13.98
C GLY A 283 -25.32 11.84 14.28
N VAL A 284 -24.79 12.93 14.85
CA VAL A 284 -25.52 14.21 14.95
C VAL A 284 -25.66 14.85 13.55
N THR A 285 -24.71 14.60 12.66
CA THR A 285 -24.72 14.98 11.23
C THR A 285 -25.02 13.78 10.34
N PRO A 286 -25.53 13.99 9.11
CA PRO A 286 -25.60 12.94 8.10
C PRO A 286 -24.24 12.28 7.84
N ALA A 287 -24.27 11.04 7.38
CA ALA A 287 -23.05 10.30 7.04
C ALA A 287 -22.38 10.93 5.80
N CYS A 288 -21.05 11.06 5.79
CA CYS A 288 -20.32 11.66 4.66
C CYS A 288 -20.62 10.98 3.32
N ARG A 289 -20.83 9.65 3.31
CA ARG A 289 -21.23 8.94 2.09
C ARG A 289 -22.56 9.45 1.52
N GLN A 290 -23.51 9.84 2.37
CA GLN A 290 -24.81 10.35 1.94
C GLN A 290 -24.66 11.76 1.39
N GLU A 291 -23.86 12.62 2.02
CA GLU A 291 -23.54 13.96 1.52
C GLU A 291 -22.91 13.91 0.11
N LEU A 292 -22.01 12.96 -0.13
CA LEU A 292 -21.42 12.75 -1.47
C LEU A 292 -22.46 12.29 -2.51
N ILE A 293 -23.38 11.39 -2.13
CA ILE A 293 -24.48 10.94 -2.98
C ILE A 293 -25.42 12.10 -3.31
N ASP A 294 -25.84 12.85 -2.30
CA ASP A 294 -26.79 13.96 -2.42
C ASP A 294 -26.20 15.13 -3.23
N ALA A 295 -24.87 15.34 -3.13
CA ALA A 295 -24.13 16.30 -3.95
C ALA A 295 -24.01 15.86 -5.43
N GLY A 296 -24.37 14.62 -5.78
CA GLY A 296 -24.27 14.10 -7.13
C GLY A 296 -22.84 13.85 -7.59
N ILE A 297 -21.93 13.50 -6.67
CA ILE A 297 -20.58 13.03 -7.01
C ILE A 297 -20.69 11.75 -7.85
N ALA A 298 -19.95 11.70 -8.97
CA ALA A 298 -19.93 10.53 -9.84
C ALA A 298 -18.83 9.54 -9.48
N ARG A 299 -17.74 10.03 -8.84
CA ARG A 299 -16.56 9.21 -8.53
C ARG A 299 -15.95 9.56 -7.17
N VAL A 300 -15.47 8.56 -6.44
CA VAL A 300 -14.78 8.72 -5.16
C VAL A 300 -13.47 7.95 -5.16
N VAL A 301 -12.37 8.66 -4.89
CA VAL A 301 -11.01 8.12 -4.82
C VAL A 301 -10.54 8.12 -3.37
N ILE A 302 -10.33 6.94 -2.81
CA ILE A 302 -10.06 6.72 -1.38
C ILE A 302 -8.63 6.22 -1.20
N SER A 303 -7.89 6.86 -0.28
CA SER A 303 -6.54 6.38 0.04
C SER A 303 -6.57 5.13 0.92
N VAL A 304 -7.11 5.23 2.13
CA VAL A 304 -7.13 4.15 3.13
C VAL A 304 -8.57 3.80 3.47
N LEU A 305 -8.89 2.51 3.53
CA LEU A 305 -10.19 2.05 4.03
C LEU A 305 -10.27 2.21 5.56
N ASP A 306 -11.44 2.55 6.08
CA ASP A 306 -11.59 2.79 7.52
C ASP A 306 -11.81 1.45 8.24
N PRO A 307 -10.85 0.96 9.05
CA PRO A 307 -11.01 -0.29 9.78
C PRO A 307 -12.07 -0.21 10.89
N THR A 308 -12.53 1.00 11.22
CA THR A 308 -13.59 1.26 12.21
C THR A 308 -14.96 1.45 11.58
N SER A 309 -15.05 1.35 10.25
CA SER A 309 -16.29 1.45 9.50
C SER A 309 -17.29 0.39 9.96
N ARG A 310 -18.58 0.73 9.95
CA ARG A 310 -19.68 -0.14 10.40
C ARG A 310 -20.48 -0.65 9.21
N GLY A 311 -21.04 -1.85 9.33
CA GLY A 311 -21.81 -2.49 8.25
C GLY A 311 -20.92 -2.80 7.04
N ASP A 312 -21.44 -2.64 5.84
CA ASP A 312 -20.73 -2.93 4.58
C ASP A 312 -19.59 -1.93 4.26
N GLY A 313 -19.50 -0.84 5.01
CA GLY A 313 -18.56 0.27 4.77
C GLY A 313 -19.12 1.36 3.85
N GLY A 314 -18.55 2.56 3.92
CA GLY A 314 -18.93 3.70 3.09
C GLY A 314 -18.60 3.46 1.62
N ALA A 315 -17.45 2.84 1.33
CA ALA A 315 -17.05 2.51 -0.04
C ALA A 315 -18.06 1.59 -0.74
N ALA A 316 -18.49 0.52 -0.06
CA ALA A 316 -19.46 -0.43 -0.61
C ALA A 316 -20.82 0.24 -0.86
N VAL A 317 -21.29 1.10 0.05
CA VAL A 317 -22.56 1.81 -0.11
C VAL A 317 -22.52 2.82 -1.25
N LEU A 318 -21.40 3.55 -1.43
CA LEU A 318 -21.20 4.44 -2.57
C LEU A 318 -21.30 3.66 -3.89
N THR A 319 -20.58 2.53 -4.00
CA THR A 319 -20.65 1.65 -5.18
C THR A 319 -22.07 1.14 -5.44
N ALA A 320 -22.81 0.76 -4.40
CA ALA A 320 -24.20 0.31 -4.54
C ALA A 320 -25.15 1.39 -5.07
N HIS A 321 -24.79 2.68 -4.92
CA HIS A 321 -25.52 3.82 -5.47
C HIS A 321 -25.01 4.27 -6.85
N GLY A 322 -24.17 3.45 -7.51
CA GLY A 322 -23.69 3.71 -8.86
C GLY A 322 -22.54 4.72 -8.94
N ILE A 323 -21.93 5.06 -7.81
CA ILE A 323 -20.71 5.89 -7.78
C ILE A 323 -19.51 5.00 -8.09
N ASP A 324 -18.63 5.48 -8.97
CA ASP A 324 -17.36 4.83 -9.27
C ASP A 324 -16.39 5.02 -8.08
N VAL A 325 -15.92 3.93 -7.47
CA VAL A 325 -15.09 3.99 -6.26
C VAL A 325 -13.74 3.33 -6.52
N GLU A 326 -12.66 4.08 -6.29
CA GLU A 326 -11.31 3.55 -6.24
C GLU A 326 -10.76 3.63 -4.82
N THR A 327 -10.04 2.59 -4.40
CA THR A 327 -9.46 2.48 -3.06
C THR A 327 -7.95 2.20 -3.13
N ASN A 328 -7.25 2.33 -2.02
CA ASN A 328 -5.82 2.05 -1.90
C ASN A 328 -4.93 2.97 -2.77
N VAL A 329 -5.30 4.25 -2.86
CA VAL A 329 -4.54 5.26 -3.61
C VAL A 329 -3.56 6.00 -2.71
N LEU A 330 -2.25 5.80 -2.94
CA LEU A 330 -1.16 6.37 -2.11
C LEU A 330 -1.26 6.05 -0.60
N PRO A 331 -1.59 4.81 -0.18
CA PRO A 331 -1.81 4.49 1.23
C PRO A 331 -0.54 4.73 2.07
N ASP A 332 0.65 4.42 1.56
CA ASP A 332 1.91 4.62 2.28
C ASP A 332 2.18 6.10 2.60
N GLU A 333 1.84 7.01 1.68
CA GLU A 333 1.95 8.46 1.90
C GLU A 333 0.92 8.94 2.93
N THR A 334 -0.33 8.49 2.83
CA THR A 334 -1.40 8.83 3.80
C THR A 334 -1.09 8.33 5.21
N LEU A 335 -0.49 7.14 5.33
CA LEU A 335 -0.10 6.56 6.61
C LEU A 335 0.99 7.38 7.33
N THR A 336 1.66 8.31 6.66
CA THR A 336 2.58 9.25 7.34
C THR A 336 1.85 10.22 8.28
N VAL A 337 0.57 10.50 8.01
CA VAL A 337 -0.31 11.35 8.82
C VAL A 337 -1.28 10.51 9.64
N LEU A 338 -1.98 9.58 8.98
CA LEU A 338 -3.05 8.79 9.59
C LEU A 338 -2.53 7.62 10.46
N GLY A 339 -1.27 7.21 10.28
CA GLY A 339 -0.67 6.04 10.91
C GLY A 339 -0.80 5.98 12.44
N PRO A 340 -0.47 7.06 13.20
CA PRO A 340 -0.64 7.11 14.64
C PRO A 340 -2.09 6.87 15.09
N TRP A 341 -3.06 7.48 14.42
CA TRP A 341 -4.48 7.28 14.72
C TRP A 341 -4.91 5.83 14.45
N LEU A 342 -4.50 5.25 13.31
CA LEU A 342 -4.77 3.85 12.98
C LEU A 342 -4.16 2.88 13.99
N ALA A 343 -2.92 3.11 14.40
CA ALA A 343 -2.29 2.32 15.45
C ALA A 343 -3.08 2.41 16.77
N ALA A 344 -3.62 3.59 17.08
CA ALA A 344 -4.39 3.80 18.29
C ALA A 344 -5.74 3.09 18.32
N THR A 345 -6.29 2.68 17.17
CA THR A 345 -7.51 1.85 17.11
C THR A 345 -7.36 0.52 17.87
N ARG A 346 -6.13 0.11 18.20
CA ARG A 346 -5.81 -1.01 19.10
C ARG A 346 -6.06 -0.71 20.59
N ARG A 347 -6.80 0.35 20.90
CA ARG A 347 -7.25 0.75 22.25
C ARG A 347 -6.14 1.23 23.19
N ARG A 348 -5.09 1.83 22.62
CA ARG A 348 -4.10 2.64 23.35
C ARG A 348 -3.57 3.76 22.44
N PRO A 349 -3.09 4.91 22.95
CA PRO A 349 -2.49 5.94 22.12
C PRO A 349 -1.19 5.45 21.49
N TYR A 350 -0.84 6.01 20.32
CA TYR A 350 0.47 5.89 19.71
C TYR A 350 1.48 6.68 20.54
N LEU A 351 2.49 5.98 21.06
CA LEU A 351 3.45 6.54 22.00
C LEU A 351 4.79 6.81 21.31
N ILE A 352 5.16 8.08 21.28
CA ILE A 352 6.45 8.57 20.80
C ILE A 352 7.30 8.92 22.02
N TRP A 353 8.45 8.29 22.16
CA TRP A 353 9.43 8.67 23.16
C TRP A 353 10.55 9.48 22.51
N THR A 354 10.80 10.69 22.99
CA THR A 354 11.83 11.57 22.44
C THR A 354 12.78 12.08 23.50
N TYR A 355 14.08 12.06 23.20
CA TYR A 355 15.09 12.54 24.13
C TYR A 355 16.40 12.92 23.43
N ALA A 356 17.16 13.81 24.08
CA ALA A 356 18.53 14.12 23.74
C ALA A 356 19.48 13.02 24.20
N LEU A 357 20.37 12.57 23.32
CA LEU A 357 21.34 11.52 23.65
C LEU A 357 22.43 12.01 24.63
N ASP A 358 22.85 13.26 24.50
CA ASP A 358 23.84 13.87 25.38
C ASP A 358 23.16 14.38 26.66
N LYS A 359 23.68 13.97 27.83
CA LYS A 359 23.19 14.43 29.15
C LYS A 359 23.55 15.89 29.41
N GLN A 360 24.57 16.44 28.77
CA GLN A 360 24.95 17.85 28.90
C GLN A 360 24.04 18.73 28.01
N ASN A 361 23.33 19.68 28.61
CA ASN A 361 22.32 20.52 27.93
C ASN A 361 21.17 19.74 27.28
N SER A 362 20.86 18.53 27.78
CA SER A 362 19.73 17.71 27.32
C SER A 362 18.40 18.45 27.39
N GLN A 363 18.21 19.26 28.44
CA GLN A 363 16.99 20.02 28.69
C GLN A 363 16.59 20.91 27.51
N LEU A 364 17.51 21.73 27.00
CA LEU A 364 17.22 22.68 25.91
C LEU A 364 16.91 21.95 24.59
N VAL A 365 17.54 20.80 24.36
CA VAL A 365 17.26 19.94 23.20
C VAL A 365 15.90 19.24 23.33
N ASN A 366 15.57 18.76 24.54
CA ASN A 366 14.29 18.15 24.86
C ASN A 366 13.13 19.17 24.73
N GLU A 367 13.32 20.40 25.21
CA GLU A 367 12.36 21.49 25.02
C GLU A 367 12.11 21.77 23.53
N GLN A 368 13.17 21.81 22.71
CA GLN A 368 13.01 21.97 21.26
C GLN A 368 12.28 20.78 20.62
N LEU A 369 12.56 19.54 21.03
CA LEU A 369 11.86 18.36 20.56
C LEU A 369 10.37 18.40 20.93
N ALA A 370 10.05 18.84 22.16
CA ALA A 370 8.68 19.04 22.60
C ALA A 370 7.96 20.06 21.69
N VAL A 371 8.59 21.20 21.41
CA VAL A 371 8.05 22.23 20.51
C VAL A 371 7.82 21.70 19.10
N ASP A 372 8.79 20.95 18.55
CA ASP A 372 8.72 20.41 17.18
C ASP A 372 7.58 19.39 17.00
N LEU A 373 7.24 18.65 18.06
CA LEU A 373 6.28 17.56 18.00
C LEU A 373 4.89 17.93 18.53
N ARG A 374 4.77 18.92 19.45
CA ARG A 374 3.50 19.19 20.15
C ARG A 374 2.33 19.48 19.22
N SER A 375 2.57 20.19 18.11
CA SER A 375 1.51 20.59 17.18
C SER A 375 0.91 19.43 16.41
N ARG A 376 1.49 18.22 16.52
CA ARG A 376 1.04 17.01 15.82
C ARG A 376 0.51 15.93 16.75
N THR A 377 0.43 16.22 18.05
CA THR A 377 0.16 15.24 19.10
C THR A 377 -0.93 15.73 20.03
N ASP A 378 -1.65 14.81 20.64
CA ASP A 378 -2.75 15.20 21.52
C ASP A 378 -2.21 15.57 22.90
N LEU A 379 -1.26 14.79 23.42
CA LEU A 379 -0.64 15.03 24.73
C LEU A 379 0.88 15.11 24.62
N VAL A 380 1.45 16.01 25.41
CA VAL A 380 2.88 16.08 25.70
C VAL A 380 3.07 15.79 27.18
N LEU A 381 3.77 14.69 27.45
CA LEU A 381 4.23 14.31 28.78
C LEU A 381 5.70 14.74 28.91
N ASN A 382 5.99 15.66 29.83
CA ASN A 382 7.36 16.01 30.21
C ASN A 382 7.61 15.64 31.68
N ASP A 383 8.79 15.95 32.21
CA ASP A 383 9.23 15.55 33.55
C ASP A 383 8.32 16.03 34.70
N LYS A 384 7.48 17.07 34.49
CA LYS A 384 6.67 17.69 35.56
C LYS A 384 5.22 17.99 35.18
N THR A 385 4.86 17.95 33.90
CA THR A 385 3.53 18.31 33.43
C THR A 385 3.04 17.38 32.32
N LEU A 386 1.73 17.15 32.34
CA LEU A 386 0.98 16.60 31.24
C LEU A 386 0.14 17.73 30.64
N GLU A 387 0.35 18.00 29.35
CA GLU A 387 -0.29 19.11 28.67
C GLU A 387 -0.89 18.65 27.34
N GLU A 388 -1.93 19.35 26.87
CA GLU A 388 -2.34 19.22 25.48
C GLU A 388 -1.22 19.68 24.54
N GLY A 389 -1.00 18.93 23.47
CA GLY A 389 -0.03 19.30 22.45
C GLY A 389 -0.40 20.62 21.76
N VAL A 390 -1.70 20.83 21.51
CA VAL A 390 -2.28 22.12 21.10
C VAL A 390 -3.26 22.59 22.18
N PRO A 391 -2.90 23.57 23.03
CA PRO A 391 -3.74 24.01 24.13
C PRO A 391 -5.10 24.48 23.64
N GLY A 392 -6.17 23.89 24.19
CA GLY A 392 -7.54 24.18 23.79
C GLY A 392 -7.92 23.66 22.40
N GLY A 393 -7.07 22.81 21.80
CA GLY A 393 -7.29 22.21 20.49
C GLY A 393 -8.44 21.20 20.49
N HIS A 394 -8.68 20.53 21.63
CA HIS A 394 -9.74 19.52 21.75
C HIS A 394 -10.96 20.03 22.49
N ALA A 395 -12.15 19.58 22.09
CA ALA A 395 -13.40 19.97 22.74
C ALA A 395 -13.46 19.36 24.16
N PRO A 396 -13.66 20.14 25.24
CA PRO A 396 -13.64 19.65 26.62
C PRO A 396 -14.62 18.50 26.90
N GLU A 397 -15.73 18.44 26.16
CA GLU A 397 -16.75 17.39 26.28
C GLU A 397 -16.27 16.03 25.74
N HIS A 398 -15.14 16.03 25.05
CA HIS A 398 -14.66 14.90 24.25
C HIS A 398 -13.20 14.55 24.50
N PHE A 399 -12.50 15.38 25.27
CA PHE A 399 -11.11 15.23 25.59
C PHE A 399 -10.84 15.74 27.00
N THR A 400 -10.21 14.92 27.82
CA THR A 400 -9.85 15.29 29.20
C THR A 400 -8.45 14.78 29.50
N LEU A 401 -7.64 15.64 30.14
CA LEU A 401 -6.34 15.23 30.64
C LEU A 401 -6.53 14.20 31.75
N PRO A 402 -5.95 12.99 31.63
CA PRO A 402 -5.97 12.03 32.72
C PRO A 402 -5.15 12.53 33.91
N ASP A 403 -5.42 12.00 35.09
CA ASP A 403 -4.63 12.25 36.30
C ASP A 403 -3.15 11.83 36.10
N ASP A 404 -2.27 12.28 36.99
CA ASP A 404 -0.82 12.00 36.97
C ASP A 404 -0.49 10.52 36.68
N LEU A 405 0.69 10.29 36.11
CA LEU A 405 1.17 8.98 35.66
C LEU A 405 0.89 7.90 36.74
N SER A 406 -0.06 6.99 36.47
CA SER A 406 -0.25 5.84 37.36
C SER A 406 1.03 5.00 37.34
N ALA A 407 1.37 4.35 38.46
CA ALA A 407 2.57 3.49 38.54
C ALA A 407 2.63 2.38 37.46
N ASP A 408 1.49 2.03 36.85
CA ASP A 408 1.40 1.15 35.67
C ASP A 408 1.18 1.96 34.37
N LEU A 409 2.13 1.89 33.43
CA LEU A 409 2.07 2.61 32.15
C LEU A 409 0.89 2.14 31.27
N ARG A 410 0.55 0.85 31.29
CA ARG A 410 -0.52 0.31 30.43
C ARG A 410 -1.89 0.81 30.85
N SER A 411 -2.16 0.80 32.14
CA SER A 411 -3.39 1.37 32.70
C SER A 411 -3.50 2.86 32.37
N TRP A 412 -2.40 3.61 32.50
CA TRP A 412 -2.37 5.03 32.13
C TRP A 412 -2.67 5.25 30.64
N LEU A 413 -1.99 4.52 29.74
CA LEU A 413 -2.26 4.61 28.30
C LEU A 413 -3.73 4.26 27.97
N SER A 414 -4.29 3.25 28.65
CA SER A 414 -5.71 2.90 28.50
C SER A 414 -6.64 4.02 28.94
N ALA A 415 -6.33 4.69 30.06
CA ALA A 415 -7.06 5.86 30.53
C ALA A 415 -6.98 7.02 29.53
N CYS A 416 -5.78 7.37 29.03
CA CYS A 416 -5.60 8.38 27.98
C CYS A 416 -6.43 8.07 26.73
N TYR A 417 -6.47 6.79 26.31
CA TYR A 417 -7.30 6.38 25.18
C TYR A 417 -8.80 6.59 25.43
N ALA A 418 -9.25 6.22 26.63
CA ALA A 418 -10.65 6.36 27.04
C ALA A 418 -11.08 7.83 27.11
N THR A 419 -10.18 8.74 27.50
CA THR A 419 -10.43 10.18 27.52
C THR A 419 -10.23 10.86 26.16
N GLY A 420 -9.93 10.11 25.10
CA GLY A 420 -9.95 10.60 23.72
C GLY A 420 -8.59 10.74 23.04
N SER A 421 -7.48 10.63 23.78
CA SER A 421 -6.13 10.74 23.20
C SER A 421 -5.79 9.56 22.28
N ARG A 422 -5.12 9.85 21.19
CA ARG A 422 -4.66 8.91 20.16
C ARG A 422 -3.16 8.99 19.93
N THR A 423 -2.51 10.11 20.27
CA THR A 423 -1.06 10.28 20.16
C THR A 423 -0.49 10.98 21.39
N ILE A 424 0.59 10.43 21.94
CA ILE A 424 1.30 10.96 23.10
C ILE A 424 2.79 11.08 22.74
N VAL A 425 3.40 12.22 23.10
CA VAL A 425 4.85 12.37 23.10
C VAL A 425 5.34 12.44 24.54
N ALA A 426 6.18 11.49 24.93
CA ALA A 426 6.95 11.53 26.17
C ALA A 426 8.32 12.14 25.89
N VAL A 427 8.66 13.22 26.57
CA VAL A 427 9.89 13.99 26.36
C VAL A 427 10.85 13.75 27.52
N GLY A 428 12.10 13.46 27.20
CA GLY A 428 13.19 13.41 28.18
C GLY A 428 13.47 12.03 28.76
N ALA A 429 14.33 12.02 29.77
CA ALA A 429 14.89 10.81 30.37
C ALA A 429 14.22 10.44 31.70
N ASP A 430 13.39 11.29 32.29
CA ASP A 430 12.84 11.01 33.63
C ASP A 430 11.78 9.90 33.59
N HIS A 431 11.07 9.78 32.46
CA HIS A 431 10.18 8.64 32.17
C HIS A 431 10.92 7.41 31.62
N SER A 432 12.24 7.49 31.44
CA SER A 432 13.00 6.44 30.76
C SER A 432 12.93 5.10 31.49
N GLY A 433 12.91 5.05 32.83
CA GLY A 433 12.78 3.79 33.56
C GLY A 433 11.50 3.02 33.19
N ALA A 434 10.35 3.65 33.37
CA ALA A 434 9.05 3.06 33.04
C ALA A 434 8.91 2.72 31.55
N LEU A 435 9.45 3.57 30.65
CA LEU A 435 9.41 3.34 29.20
C LEU A 435 10.37 2.23 28.74
N HIS A 436 11.56 2.10 29.36
CA HIS A 436 12.49 0.99 29.08
C HIS A 436 11.89 -0.36 29.54
N GLU A 437 11.23 -0.39 30.69
CA GLU A 437 10.55 -1.60 31.20
C GLU A 437 9.33 -1.99 30.34
N ASN A 438 8.76 -1.05 29.58
CA ASN A 438 7.57 -1.23 28.76
C ASN A 438 7.79 -0.85 27.29
N LEU A 439 8.96 -1.18 26.72
CA LEU A 439 9.30 -0.81 25.34
C LEU A 439 8.30 -1.32 24.29
N ASP A 440 7.59 -2.41 24.58
CA ASP A 440 6.52 -2.94 23.71
C ASP A 440 5.31 -1.99 23.59
N CYS A 441 5.15 -1.06 24.55
CA CYS A 441 4.16 0.01 24.50
C CYS A 441 4.64 1.24 23.72
N VAL A 442 5.94 1.35 23.43
CA VAL A 442 6.53 2.44 22.64
C VAL A 442 6.48 2.09 21.16
N ASP A 443 5.95 3.00 20.34
CA ASP A 443 5.81 2.81 18.90
C ASP A 443 6.95 3.46 18.11
N GLU A 444 7.43 4.62 18.59
CA GLU A 444 8.46 5.41 17.93
C GLU A 444 9.42 6.01 18.95
N ILE A 445 10.71 5.99 18.63
CA ILE A 445 11.77 6.63 19.43
C ILE A 445 12.44 7.70 18.56
N VAL A 446 12.48 8.94 19.05
CA VAL A 446 13.12 10.07 18.37
C VAL A 446 14.29 10.57 19.21
N ILE A 447 15.50 10.30 18.73
CA ILE A 447 16.74 10.61 19.44
C ILE A 447 17.38 11.83 18.80
N ALA A 448 17.60 12.88 19.59
CA ALA A 448 18.40 14.02 19.15
C ALA A 448 19.87 13.80 19.51
N VAL A 449 20.71 13.70 18.49
CA VAL A 449 22.17 13.63 18.61
C VAL A 449 22.74 15.00 18.32
N LYS A 450 23.45 15.61 19.27
CA LYS A 450 24.05 16.93 19.08
C LYS A 450 24.99 16.94 17.88
N LYS A 451 24.93 17.99 17.05
CA LYS A 451 25.93 18.19 16.00
C LYS A 451 27.26 18.57 16.65
N ALA A 452 28.25 17.70 16.53
CA ALA A 452 29.62 18.04 16.88
C ALA A 452 30.24 18.93 15.79
N ALA A 453 31.20 19.79 16.16
CA ALA A 453 32.05 20.45 15.18
C ALA A 453 32.80 19.38 14.36
N PRO A 454 33.09 19.60 13.07
CA PRO A 454 33.86 18.65 12.28
C PRO A 454 35.21 18.38 12.97
N THR A 455 35.41 17.16 13.44
CA THR A 455 36.68 16.70 14.01
C THR A 455 37.35 15.75 13.02
N GLY A 456 38.69 15.72 13.01
CA GLY A 456 39.45 14.72 12.23
C GLY A 456 39.34 13.28 12.76
N VAL A 457 38.47 13.05 13.75
CA VAL A 457 38.25 11.77 14.43
C VAL A 457 36.76 11.46 14.36
N ILE A 458 36.42 10.21 14.01
CA ILE A 458 35.05 9.70 14.07
C ILE A 458 34.67 9.54 15.54
N ALA A 459 33.78 10.39 16.03
CA ALA A 459 33.17 10.22 17.34
C ALA A 459 31.97 9.26 17.21
N ALA A 460 32.01 8.13 17.91
CA ALA A 460 30.87 7.23 18.04
C ALA A 460 30.14 7.55 19.35
N ALA A 461 28.85 7.88 19.27
CA ALA A 461 27.98 7.96 20.43
C ALA A 461 27.23 6.63 20.56
N THR A 462 27.60 5.82 21.54
CA THR A 462 26.87 4.59 21.89
C THR A 462 25.70 4.97 22.79
N ALA A 463 24.51 4.99 22.22
CA ALA A 463 23.29 4.96 23.01
C ALA A 463 23.02 3.50 23.39
N ASP A 464 22.64 3.25 24.65
CA ASP A 464 22.13 1.93 25.07
C ASP A 464 20.71 1.77 24.50
N LEU A 465 20.64 1.66 23.18
CA LEU A 465 19.42 1.46 22.44
C LEU A 465 19.26 -0.05 22.33
N THR A 466 18.31 -0.59 23.09
CA THR A 466 17.77 -1.89 22.73
C THR A 466 17.08 -1.74 21.37
N THR A 467 17.82 -2.00 20.29
CA THR A 467 17.30 -2.07 18.92
C THR A 467 16.37 -3.27 18.72
N ALA A 468 16.20 -4.10 19.75
CA ALA A 468 15.29 -5.22 19.78
C ALA A 468 13.85 -4.77 19.47
N GLY A 469 13.44 -5.00 18.22
CA GLY A 469 12.09 -4.69 17.75
C GLY A 469 11.87 -3.28 17.21
N PHE A 470 12.92 -2.49 16.97
CA PHE A 470 12.83 -1.20 16.29
C PHE A 470 13.73 -1.16 15.05
N GLU A 471 13.24 -0.54 13.97
CA GLU A 471 13.96 -0.32 12.72
C GLU A 471 14.26 1.17 12.54
N LEU A 472 15.39 1.48 11.90
CA LEU A 472 15.72 2.85 11.52
C LEU A 472 14.74 3.35 10.47
N ALA A 473 13.94 4.36 10.82
CA ALA A 473 12.91 4.92 9.96
C ALA A 473 13.40 6.17 9.21
N ASP A 474 14.17 7.04 9.86
CA ASP A 474 14.68 8.28 9.27
C ASP A 474 15.91 8.81 10.02
N ILE A 475 16.77 9.52 9.31
CA ILE A 475 17.82 10.37 9.89
C ILE A 475 17.68 11.75 9.25
N SER A 476 17.22 12.74 10.03
CA SER A 476 16.97 14.09 9.52
C SER A 476 17.78 15.16 10.25
N PRO A 477 18.20 16.23 9.54
CA PRO A 477 18.89 17.34 10.17
C PRO A 477 17.90 18.19 10.98
N GLY A 478 18.27 18.49 12.23
CA GLY A 478 17.70 19.58 13.03
C GLY A 478 18.61 20.82 13.02
N ARG A 479 18.17 21.90 13.67
CA ARG A 479 18.95 23.15 13.74
C ARG A 479 20.27 22.95 14.50
N THR A 480 20.23 22.29 15.65
CA THR A 480 21.37 22.06 16.55
C THR A 480 21.72 20.58 16.75
N SER A 481 20.88 19.67 16.25
CA SER A 481 21.01 18.22 16.39
C SER A 481 20.74 17.51 15.06
N VAL A 482 21.13 16.24 14.97
CA VAL A 482 20.62 15.27 14.01
C VAL A 482 19.56 14.45 14.74
N ARG A 483 18.38 14.26 14.13
CA ARG A 483 17.32 13.42 14.66
C ARG A 483 17.43 12.04 14.05
N VAL A 484 17.49 11.02 14.89
CA VAL A 484 17.42 9.62 14.51
C VAL A 484 16.07 9.10 14.95
N ARG A 485 15.29 8.60 14.00
CA ARG A 485 13.94 8.10 14.25
C ARG A 485 13.93 6.59 14.10
N LEU A 486 13.55 5.91 15.15
CA LEU A 486 13.40 4.47 15.20
C LEU A 486 11.92 4.14 15.34
N ARG A 487 11.42 3.16 14.59
CA ARG A 487 10.02 2.79 14.60
C ARG A 487 9.87 1.28 14.74
N ARG A 488 8.89 0.85 15.53
CA ARG A 488 8.51 -0.56 15.59
C ARG A 488 7.88 -0.98 14.26
N PRO A 489 8.38 -2.03 13.57
CA PRO A 489 7.76 -2.50 12.34
C PRO A 489 6.32 -2.94 12.64
N ASN A 490 5.37 -2.30 11.97
CA ASN A 490 3.96 -2.46 12.29
C ASN A 490 3.45 -3.78 11.71
N ALA A 491 3.10 -4.76 12.57
CA ALA A 491 2.66 -6.08 12.13
C ALA A 491 1.32 -6.07 11.35
N ALA A 492 0.49 -5.03 11.51
CA ALA A 492 -0.88 -4.99 10.97
C ALA A 492 -1.13 -3.98 9.84
N LEU A 493 -0.11 -3.29 9.31
CA LEU A 493 -0.26 -2.46 8.09
C LEU A 493 0.05 -3.25 6.80
N ARG A 494 0.20 -4.59 6.92
CA ARG A 494 0.60 -5.51 5.84
C ARG A 494 -0.44 -6.60 5.56
N SER A 495 -1.62 -6.54 6.19
CA SER A 495 -2.72 -7.49 6.00
C SER A 495 -3.74 -6.96 5.01
#